data_AF-A0A3D2F6W0-F1
#
_entry.id   AF-A0A3D2F6W0-F1
#
_cell.length_a   1.000
_cell.length_b   1.000
_cell.length_c   1.000
_cell.angle_alpha   90.00
_cell.angle_beta   90.00
_cell.angle_gamma   90.00
#
_symmetry.space_group_name_H-M   'P 1'
#
loop_
_entity.id
_entity.type
_entity.pdbx_description
1 polymer ?
#
loop_
_entity_poly.entity_id
_entity_poly.type
_entity_poly.pdbx_seq_one_letter_code
_entity_poly.pdbx_strand_id
1 'polypeptide(L)'
;PRANQIKRSTLYRLVNAKTRQTQLGIKLDAKGKLETIAEPSQVLEVLSRIADDIVDGRLTLKHVLNSEGVNEYMKQLGEGGLLFPTSKPSGSKSKIPNQNRQPRKPVRTSLIPKETRPDDWIEGQGKIEIIWLELQYNLTFQRHEASIPIVFRTLFELCVDFALRRRTPPKKTTLAAKAQHVAREFKKEASFTQKELDDFLRVTNNTNSPRELEALHRTVHSSSASIAKPDLVALWNSYEKFLLLCLGNN
;
A
#
# COMPACT_ATOMS: atom_id res chain seq x y z
N PRO A 1 -3.13 -14.09 21.12
CA PRO A 1 -4.40 -13.46 21.58
C PRO A 1 -4.71 -12.06 20.98
N ARG A 2 -3.71 -11.24 20.59
CA ARG A 2 -3.91 -9.88 20.04
C ARG A 2 -3.58 -9.69 18.55
N ALA A 3 -3.45 -10.77 17.78
CA ALA A 3 -2.95 -10.72 16.40
C ALA A 3 -3.75 -9.81 15.44
N ASN A 4 -5.03 -9.62 15.72
CA ASN A 4 -5.99 -8.77 15.01
C ASN A 4 -5.82 -7.27 15.29
N GLN A 5 -5.13 -6.88 16.37
CA GLN A 5 -4.84 -5.49 16.71
C GLN A 5 -3.52 -5.00 16.11
N ILE A 6 -2.67 -5.92 15.64
CA ILE A 6 -1.38 -5.59 15.01
C ILE A 6 -1.63 -5.00 13.62
N LYS A 7 -1.27 -3.72 13.45
CA LYS A 7 -1.36 -3.02 12.17
C LYS A 7 -0.33 -3.57 11.18
N ARG A 8 -0.78 -4.45 10.28
CA ARG A 8 0.06 -5.15 9.29
C ARG A 8 0.88 -4.21 8.41
N SER A 9 0.34 -3.05 8.03
CA SER A 9 1.05 -2.07 7.21
C SER A 9 2.21 -1.40 7.95
N THR A 10 2.11 -1.24 9.28
CA THR A 10 3.19 -0.75 10.13
C THR A 10 4.30 -1.79 10.23
N LEU A 11 3.93 -3.03 10.58
CA LEU A 11 4.86 -4.14 10.71
C LEU A 11 5.62 -4.41 9.40
N TYR A 12 4.91 -4.42 8.27
CA TYR A 12 5.52 -4.65 6.96
C TYR A 12 6.59 -3.61 6.63
N ARG A 13 6.32 -2.31 6.85
CA ARG A 13 7.29 -1.23 6.59
C ARG A 13 8.54 -1.33 7.47
N LEU A 14 8.41 -1.85 8.69
CA LEU A 14 9.55 -2.13 9.56
C LEU A 14 10.43 -3.24 9.00
N VAL A 15 9.84 -4.35 8.56
CA VAL A 15 10.56 -5.57 8.16
C VAL A 15 10.85 -5.68 6.65
N ASN A 16 10.45 -4.72 5.83
CA ASN A 16 10.60 -4.84 4.36
C ASN A 16 12.09 -4.87 3.92
N ALA A 17 12.98 -4.21 4.66
CA ALA A 17 14.40 -4.15 4.30
C ALA A 17 15.18 -5.39 4.80
N LYS A 18 15.97 -6.02 3.92
CA LYS A 18 16.80 -7.20 4.25
C LYS A 18 17.78 -6.96 5.40
N THR A 19 18.35 -5.76 5.49
CA THR A 19 19.24 -5.37 6.59
C THR A 19 18.51 -5.38 7.93
N ARG A 20 17.29 -4.83 7.97
CA ARG A 20 16.43 -4.84 9.17
C ARG A 20 15.97 -6.25 9.53
N GLN A 21 15.62 -7.07 8.55
CA GLN A 21 15.31 -8.48 8.78
C GLN A 21 16.48 -9.18 9.48
N THR A 22 17.70 -8.96 9.00
CA THR A 22 18.92 -9.52 9.61
C THR A 22 19.13 -9.03 11.04
N GLN A 23 18.95 -7.73 11.31
CA GLN A 23 19.04 -7.14 12.65
C GLN A 23 17.97 -7.68 13.62
N LEU A 24 16.82 -8.09 13.10
CA LEU A 24 15.72 -8.72 13.85
C LEU A 24 15.85 -10.25 13.91
N GLY A 25 16.89 -10.84 13.32
CA GLY A 25 17.11 -12.29 13.32
C GLY A 25 16.12 -13.08 12.45
N ILE A 26 15.45 -12.41 11.51
CA ILE A 26 14.45 -13.01 10.61
C ILE A 26 14.86 -12.88 9.15
N LYS A 27 14.18 -13.63 8.29
CA LYS A 27 14.21 -13.49 6.84
C LYS A 27 12.80 -13.72 6.31
N LEU A 28 12.36 -12.89 5.38
CA LEU A 28 11.13 -13.13 4.63
C LEU A 28 11.48 -13.74 3.28
N ASP A 29 10.88 -14.90 2.96
CA ASP A 29 10.98 -15.47 1.63
C ASP A 29 10.17 -14.63 0.61
N ALA A 30 10.34 -14.90 -0.69
CA ALA A 30 9.60 -14.20 -1.75
C ALA A 30 8.08 -14.37 -1.65
N LYS A 31 7.57 -15.29 -0.83
CA LYS A 31 6.15 -15.56 -0.58
C LYS A 31 5.66 -14.93 0.74
N GLY A 32 6.51 -14.19 1.46
CA GLY A 32 6.20 -13.58 2.75
C GLY A 32 6.20 -14.57 3.92
N LYS A 33 6.79 -15.76 3.77
CA LYS A 33 6.98 -16.71 4.86
C LYS A 33 8.20 -16.27 5.69
N LEU A 34 8.01 -16.25 7.00
CA LEU A 34 9.05 -15.92 7.96
C LEU A 34 9.94 -17.14 8.23
N GLU A 35 11.24 -16.96 8.07
CA GLU A 35 12.31 -17.88 8.46
C GLU A 35 13.14 -17.21 9.56
N THR A 36 13.46 -17.93 10.63
CA THR A 36 14.32 -17.44 11.70
C THR A 36 15.77 -17.76 11.37
N ILE A 37 16.62 -16.73 11.40
CA ILE A 37 18.08 -16.86 11.22
C ILE A 37 18.76 -17.00 12.58
N ALA A 38 18.22 -16.35 13.60
CA ALA A 38 18.72 -16.40 14.98
C ALA A 38 17.91 -17.39 15.84
N GLU A 39 18.29 -17.50 17.11
CA GLU A 39 17.65 -18.38 18.09
C GLU A 39 16.14 -18.03 18.19
N PRO A 40 15.23 -19.02 18.03
CA PRO A 40 13.81 -18.75 17.93
C PRO A 40 13.19 -18.04 19.13
N SER A 41 13.67 -18.28 20.36
CA SER A 41 13.11 -17.64 21.56
C SER A 41 13.45 -16.15 21.64
N GLN A 42 14.69 -15.77 21.30
CA GLN A 42 15.13 -14.38 21.20
C GLN A 42 14.40 -13.65 20.07
N VAL A 43 14.24 -14.29 18.90
CA VAL A 43 13.47 -13.69 17.80
C VAL A 43 12.01 -13.45 18.21
N LEU A 44 11.41 -14.38 18.94
CA LEU A 44 10.05 -14.22 19.46
C LEU A 44 9.94 -13.08 20.47
N GLU A 45 10.95 -12.87 21.33
CA GLU A 45 10.98 -11.76 22.28
C GLU A 45 10.97 -10.41 21.56
N VAL A 46 11.84 -10.25 20.55
CA VAL A 46 11.93 -9.04 19.74
C VAL A 46 10.63 -8.78 18.98
N LEU A 47 10.07 -9.81 18.33
CA LEU A 47 8.80 -9.69 17.59
C LEU A 47 7.62 -9.43 18.51
N SER A 48 7.62 -9.97 19.73
CA SER A 48 6.59 -9.72 20.75
C SER A 48 6.66 -8.28 21.21
N ARG A 49 7.86 -7.75 21.48
CA ARG A 49 8.04 -6.33 21.83
C ARG A 49 7.53 -5.40 20.74
N ILE A 50 7.87 -5.68 19.48
CA ILE A 50 7.37 -4.90 18.33
C ILE A 50 5.84 -4.99 18.23
N ALA A 51 5.26 -6.18 18.43
CA ALA A 51 3.82 -6.36 18.41
C ALA A 51 3.14 -5.55 19.52
N ASP A 52 3.69 -5.57 20.73
CA ASP A 52 3.19 -4.78 21.87
C ASP A 52 3.32 -3.28 21.60
N ASP A 53 4.46 -2.82 21.05
CA ASP A 53 4.66 -1.41 20.69
C ASP A 53 3.66 -0.94 19.61
N ILE A 54 3.29 -1.80 18.66
CA ILE A 54 2.23 -1.50 17.67
C ILE A 54 0.85 -1.42 18.33
N VAL A 55 0.56 -2.35 19.25
CA VAL A 55 -0.74 -2.43 19.94
C VAL A 55 -0.92 -1.27 20.91
N ASP A 56 0.11 -0.95 21.68
CA ASP A 56 0.15 0.15 22.66
C ASP A 56 0.25 1.53 21.98
N GLY A 57 0.45 1.57 20.66
CA GLY A 57 0.55 2.80 19.89
C GLY A 57 1.89 3.53 20.03
N ARG A 58 2.89 2.93 20.69
CA ARG A 58 4.28 3.43 20.71
C ARG A 58 4.91 3.38 19.32
N LEU A 59 4.57 2.37 18.51
CA LEU A 59 4.93 2.27 17.10
C LEU A 59 3.70 2.47 16.21
N THR A 60 3.53 3.71 15.74
CA THR A 60 2.47 4.05 14.76
C THR A 60 2.96 4.11 13.32
N LEU A 61 2.01 4.17 12.40
CA LEU A 61 2.25 4.36 10.97
C LEU A 61 3.15 5.57 10.66
N LYS A 62 2.99 6.68 11.41
CA LYS A 62 3.77 7.92 11.24
C LYS A 62 5.28 7.67 11.37
N HIS A 63 5.67 6.83 12.34
CA HIS A 63 7.06 6.50 12.61
C HIS A 63 7.68 5.64 11.51
N VAL A 64 6.88 4.94 10.71
CA VAL A 64 7.39 4.02 9.68
C VAL A 64 7.12 4.51 8.26
N LEU A 65 6.76 5.79 8.08
CA LEU A 65 6.50 6.35 6.74
C LEU A 65 7.77 6.55 5.91
N ASN A 66 8.90 6.82 6.57
CA ASN A 66 10.18 7.08 5.92
C ASN A 66 11.30 6.25 6.58
N SER A 67 12.44 6.16 5.90
CA SER A 67 13.59 5.40 6.42
C SER A 67 14.12 5.95 7.74
N GLU A 68 14.07 7.27 7.93
CA GLU A 68 14.57 7.95 9.13
C GLU A 68 13.81 7.54 10.39
N GLY A 69 12.48 7.63 10.39
CA GLY A 69 11.67 7.22 11.55
C GLY A 69 11.77 5.72 11.84
N VAL A 70 11.93 4.88 10.81
CA VAL A 70 12.19 3.45 11.05
C VAL A 70 13.58 3.24 11.65
N ASN A 71 14.60 3.97 11.20
CA ASN A 71 15.95 3.84 11.74
C ASN A 71 16.02 4.32 13.20
N GLU A 72 15.29 5.37 13.55
CA GLU A 72 15.16 5.87 14.92
C GLU A 72 14.53 4.81 15.84
N TYR A 73 13.43 4.19 15.41
CA TYR A 73 12.81 3.10 16.16
C TYR A 73 13.73 1.87 16.30
N MET A 74 14.46 1.50 15.23
CA MET A 74 15.45 0.44 15.29
C MET A 74 16.59 0.78 16.27
N LYS A 75 17.01 2.05 16.35
CA LYS A 75 18.02 2.49 17.32
C LYS A 75 17.52 2.29 18.75
N GLN A 76 16.27 2.66 19.05
CA GLN A 76 15.66 2.44 20.37
C GLN A 76 15.58 0.95 20.74
N LEU A 77 15.26 0.08 19.78
CA LEU A 77 15.32 -1.38 19.97
C LEU A 77 16.75 -1.87 20.24
N GLY A 78 17.74 -1.28 19.58
CA GLY A 78 19.17 -1.59 19.77
C GLY A 78 19.68 -1.16 21.15
N GLU A 79 19.27 0.02 21.63
CA GLU A 79 19.56 0.51 22.99
C GLU A 79 18.96 -0.41 24.06
N GLY A 80 17.84 -1.08 23.76
CA GLY A 80 17.24 -2.11 24.61
C GLY A 80 17.93 -3.49 24.56
N GLY A 81 19.03 -3.65 23.80
CA GLY A 81 19.76 -4.92 23.68
C GLY A 81 19.05 -6.00 22.85
N LEU A 82 17.98 -5.63 22.13
CA LEU A 82 17.09 -6.56 21.42
C LEU A 82 17.47 -6.75 19.93
N LEU A 83 18.52 -6.08 19.44
CA LEU A 83 18.98 -6.27 18.06
C LEU A 83 20.16 -7.23 17.98
N PHE A 84 20.08 -8.12 17.00
CA PHE A 84 21.17 -9.04 16.71
C PHE A 84 22.30 -8.28 15.98
N PRO A 85 23.57 -8.47 16.37
CA PRO A 85 24.69 -7.89 15.65
C PRO A 85 24.70 -8.42 14.22
N THR A 86 25.05 -7.56 13.25
CA THR A 86 25.23 -7.90 11.83
C THR A 86 26.44 -8.81 11.63
N SER A 87 26.37 -10.02 12.18
CA SER A 87 27.33 -11.10 12.00
C SER A 87 26.76 -12.02 10.93
N LYS A 88 27.63 -12.48 10.02
CA LYS A 88 27.29 -13.37 8.90
C LYS A 88 26.39 -14.53 9.35
N PRO A 89 25.44 -14.97 8.49
CA PRO A 89 24.43 -15.95 8.87
C PRO A 89 25.07 -17.29 9.23
N SER A 90 25.00 -17.68 10.50
CA SER A 90 25.17 -19.07 10.92
C SER A 90 23.86 -19.78 10.60
N GLY A 91 23.88 -20.65 9.58
CA GLY A 91 22.70 -21.34 9.10
C GLY A 91 22.28 -22.45 10.05
N SER A 92 21.25 -22.21 10.88
CA SER A 92 20.47 -23.29 11.49
C SER A 92 19.15 -23.46 10.74
N LYS A 93 19.09 -24.47 9.86
CA LYS A 93 17.84 -24.89 9.20
C LYS A 93 16.95 -25.62 10.21
N SER A 94 16.07 -24.90 10.90
CA SER A 94 15.00 -25.55 11.68
C SER A 94 13.84 -25.94 10.76
N LYS A 95 13.63 -27.26 10.60
CA LYS A 95 12.46 -27.86 9.95
C LYS A 95 11.24 -27.70 10.87
N ILE A 96 10.23 -26.96 10.44
CA ILE A 96 8.94 -26.83 11.17
C ILE A 96 7.93 -27.86 10.64
N PRO A 97 7.12 -28.52 11.51
CA PRO A 97 6.15 -29.52 11.10
C PRO A 97 4.96 -28.93 10.33
N ASN A 98 4.44 -29.71 9.39
CA ASN A 98 3.38 -29.35 8.49
C ASN A 98 2.01 -29.40 9.19
N GLN A 99 1.45 -28.25 9.58
CA GLN A 99 0.11 -28.18 10.15
C GLN A 99 -0.94 -27.94 9.04
N ASN A 100 -1.96 -28.81 9.08
CA ASN A 100 -3.09 -28.92 8.18
C ASN A 100 -3.78 -27.54 7.97
N ARG A 101 -3.81 -27.04 6.72
CA ARG A 101 -4.36 -25.71 6.39
C ARG A 101 -5.79 -25.83 5.89
N GLN A 102 -6.73 -25.26 6.63
CA GLN A 102 -8.08 -24.95 6.16
C GLN A 102 -8.04 -24.08 4.88
N PRO A 103 -9.06 -24.17 4.00
CA PRO A 103 -9.10 -23.41 2.75
C PRO A 103 -9.09 -21.90 3.03
N ARG A 104 -7.98 -21.25 2.69
CA ARG A 104 -7.82 -19.80 2.84
C ARG A 104 -8.62 -19.09 1.75
N LYS A 105 -9.34 -18.03 2.12
CA LYS A 105 -9.96 -17.10 1.17
C LYS A 105 -8.96 -16.72 0.06
N PRO A 106 -9.40 -16.60 -1.20
CA PRO A 106 -8.51 -16.26 -2.30
C PRO A 106 -7.78 -14.94 -1.98
N VAL A 107 -6.46 -14.99 -2.01
CA VAL A 107 -5.61 -13.84 -1.69
C VAL A 107 -5.55 -12.96 -2.94
N ARG A 108 -5.99 -11.70 -2.84
CA ARG A 108 -5.87 -10.70 -3.93
C ARG A 108 -4.40 -10.60 -4.38
N THR A 109 -4.13 -10.94 -5.64
CA THR A 109 -2.77 -11.02 -6.21
C THR A 109 -2.36 -9.76 -6.95
N SER A 110 -3.30 -9.07 -7.57
CA SER A 110 -3.13 -7.86 -8.38
C SER A 110 -3.83 -6.65 -7.72
N LEU A 111 -3.50 -5.44 -8.20
CA LEU A 111 -4.12 -4.23 -7.66
C LEU A 111 -5.61 -4.23 -7.97
N ILE A 112 -6.04 -4.36 -9.22
CA ILE A 112 -7.45 -4.31 -9.58
C ILE A 112 -8.06 -5.72 -9.42
N PRO A 113 -9.20 -5.89 -8.72
CA PRO A 113 -9.90 -7.17 -8.65
C PRO A 113 -10.27 -7.68 -10.04
N LYS A 114 -10.33 -9.01 -10.23
CA LYS A 114 -10.63 -9.60 -11.54
C LYS A 114 -12.08 -9.33 -11.97
N GLU A 115 -12.94 -9.10 -11.00
CA GLU A 115 -14.36 -8.86 -11.15
C GLU A 115 -14.67 -7.40 -11.50
N THR A 116 -13.74 -6.47 -11.23
CA THR A 116 -13.94 -5.05 -11.56
C THR A 116 -13.75 -4.83 -13.05
N ARG A 117 -14.77 -4.32 -13.74
CA ARG A 117 -14.72 -4.03 -15.17
C ARG A 117 -15.45 -2.71 -15.46
N PRO A 118 -14.92 -1.83 -16.33
CA PRO A 118 -15.68 -0.71 -16.87
C PRO A 118 -16.77 -1.22 -17.83
N ASP A 119 -17.85 -0.46 -17.97
CA ASP A 119 -19.04 -0.88 -18.73
C ASP A 119 -18.73 -1.09 -20.22
N ASP A 120 -17.87 -0.26 -20.83
CA ASP A 120 -17.21 -0.48 -22.12
C ASP A 120 -16.05 0.52 -22.31
N TRP A 121 -15.04 0.16 -23.12
CA TRP A 121 -13.96 1.09 -23.49
C TRP A 121 -14.35 1.91 -24.72
N ILE A 122 -14.25 3.23 -24.62
CA ILE A 122 -14.62 4.16 -25.70
C ILE A 122 -13.38 4.82 -26.33
N GLU A 123 -13.61 5.54 -27.45
CA GLU A 123 -12.54 6.23 -28.17
C GLU A 123 -11.73 7.16 -27.23
N GLY A 124 -10.41 7.12 -27.39
CA GLY A 124 -9.47 7.91 -26.57
C GLY A 124 -9.06 7.24 -25.25
N GLN A 125 -9.57 6.04 -24.92
CA GLN A 125 -9.22 5.30 -23.70
C GLN A 125 -8.17 4.19 -23.88
N GLY A 126 -7.69 3.92 -25.10
CA GLY A 126 -6.81 2.75 -25.35
C GLY A 126 -5.55 2.68 -24.46
N LYS A 127 -4.92 3.82 -24.13
CA LYS A 127 -3.80 3.83 -23.18
C LYS A 127 -4.22 3.50 -21.75
N ILE A 128 -5.41 3.96 -21.34
CA ILE A 128 -5.98 3.70 -20.02
C ILE A 128 -6.32 2.21 -19.90
N GLU A 129 -6.94 1.64 -20.93
CA GLU A 129 -7.26 0.21 -21.01
C GLU A 129 -6.03 -0.66 -20.81
N ILE A 130 -4.95 -0.40 -21.55
CA ILE A 130 -3.70 -1.16 -21.41
C ILE A 130 -3.19 -1.12 -19.96
N ILE A 131 -3.13 0.06 -19.36
CA ILE A 131 -2.64 0.23 -17.98
C ILE A 131 -3.58 -0.45 -16.97
N TRP A 132 -4.89 -0.38 -17.20
CA TRP A 132 -5.88 -1.05 -16.37
C TRP A 132 -5.68 -2.56 -16.40
N LEU A 133 -5.57 -3.15 -17.59
CA LEU A 133 -5.34 -4.59 -17.78
C LEU A 133 -4.02 -5.04 -17.13
N GLU A 134 -2.96 -4.23 -17.24
CA GLU A 134 -1.70 -4.49 -16.54
C GLU A 134 -1.91 -4.58 -15.02
N LEU A 135 -2.60 -3.60 -14.42
CA LEU A 135 -2.88 -3.58 -12.97
C LEU A 135 -3.86 -4.65 -12.52
N GLN A 136 -4.67 -5.19 -13.43
CA GLN A 136 -5.68 -6.20 -13.15
C GLN A 136 -5.14 -7.64 -13.29
N TYR A 137 -4.36 -7.90 -14.32
CA TYR A 137 -4.00 -9.27 -14.71
C TYR A 137 -2.50 -9.58 -14.64
N ASN A 138 -1.62 -8.61 -14.91
CA ASN A 138 -0.19 -8.87 -15.11
C ASN A 138 0.65 -8.48 -13.88
N LEU A 139 0.39 -7.31 -13.30
CA LEU A 139 1.14 -6.78 -12.17
C LEU A 139 0.67 -7.39 -10.84
N THR A 140 1.46 -8.36 -10.36
CA THR A 140 1.26 -8.96 -9.04
C THR A 140 2.02 -8.24 -7.92
N PHE A 141 1.40 -8.12 -6.73
CA PHE A 141 2.02 -7.52 -5.55
C PHE A 141 3.31 -8.22 -5.10
N GLN A 142 3.47 -9.49 -5.44
CA GLN A 142 4.64 -10.28 -5.06
C GLN A 142 5.88 -9.92 -5.88
N ARG A 143 5.70 -9.59 -7.17
CA ARG A 143 6.80 -9.35 -8.10
C ARG A 143 7.02 -7.86 -8.38
N HIS A 144 5.96 -7.06 -8.30
CA HIS A 144 5.94 -5.70 -8.82
C HIS A 144 5.55 -4.67 -7.76
N GLU A 145 6.00 -4.87 -6.52
CA GLU A 145 5.65 -4.00 -5.40
C GLU A 145 5.97 -2.51 -5.65
N ALA A 146 7.11 -2.23 -6.30
CA ALA A 146 7.51 -0.87 -6.67
C ALA A 146 6.79 -0.36 -7.94
N SER A 147 6.47 -1.22 -8.90
CA SER A 147 5.85 -0.79 -10.16
C SER A 147 4.37 -0.47 -10.00
N ILE A 148 3.64 -1.26 -9.19
CA ILE A 148 2.20 -1.08 -8.98
C ILE A 148 1.82 0.36 -8.56
N PRO A 149 2.42 1.00 -7.53
CA PRO A 149 2.07 2.36 -7.16
C PRO A 149 2.33 3.38 -8.29
N ILE A 150 3.39 3.20 -9.08
CA ILE A 150 3.75 4.09 -10.18
C ILE A 150 2.73 3.98 -11.33
N VAL A 151 2.41 2.73 -11.70
CA VAL A 151 1.44 2.44 -12.75
C VAL A 151 0.04 2.87 -12.30
N PHE A 152 -0.30 2.68 -11.02
CA PHE A 152 -1.57 3.14 -10.46
C PHE A 152 -1.70 4.67 -10.43
N ARG A 153 -0.64 5.40 -10.08
CA ARG A 153 -0.61 6.87 -10.20
C ARG A 153 -0.89 7.30 -11.63
N THR A 154 -0.23 6.66 -12.59
CA THR A 154 -0.40 6.94 -14.03
C THR A 154 -1.82 6.66 -14.50
N LEU A 155 -2.41 5.52 -14.07
CA LEU A 155 -3.81 5.20 -14.37
C LEU A 155 -4.74 6.32 -13.86
N PHE A 156 -4.57 6.70 -12.58
CA PHE A 156 -5.39 7.71 -11.94
C PHE A 156 -5.31 9.06 -12.68
N GLU A 157 -4.10 9.49 -13.04
CA GLU A 157 -3.86 10.72 -13.78
C GLU A 157 -4.54 10.71 -15.15
N LEU A 158 -4.41 9.62 -15.91
CA LEU A 158 -5.05 9.50 -17.22
C LEU A 158 -6.58 9.44 -17.14
N CYS A 159 -7.15 8.76 -16.15
CA CYS A 159 -8.60 8.74 -15.93
C CYS A 159 -9.13 10.15 -15.63
N VAL A 160 -8.47 10.88 -14.73
CA VAL A 160 -8.87 12.24 -14.37
C VAL A 160 -8.74 13.18 -15.58
N ASP A 161 -7.63 13.11 -16.31
CA ASP A 161 -7.45 13.94 -17.51
C ASP A 161 -8.46 13.60 -18.60
N PHE A 162 -8.83 12.32 -18.76
CA PHE A 162 -9.89 11.91 -19.68
C PHE A 162 -11.25 12.51 -19.29
N ALA A 163 -11.64 12.42 -18.02
CA ALA A 163 -12.89 13.02 -17.53
C ALA A 163 -12.92 14.55 -17.66
N LEU A 164 -11.76 15.19 -17.55
CA LEU A 164 -11.62 16.64 -17.72
C LEU A 164 -11.73 17.12 -19.17
N ARG A 165 -11.46 16.29 -20.19
CA ARG A 165 -11.55 16.73 -21.60
C ARG A 165 -12.94 17.25 -21.99
N ARG A 166 -13.98 16.76 -21.30
CA ARG A 166 -15.38 17.13 -21.52
C ARG A 166 -15.89 18.21 -20.55
N ARG A 167 -15.01 18.73 -19.69
CA ARG A 167 -15.36 19.62 -18.57
C ARG A 167 -14.47 20.86 -18.58
N THR A 168 -14.90 21.90 -17.87
CA THR A 168 -14.08 23.12 -17.74
C THR A 168 -12.86 22.81 -16.88
N PRO A 169 -11.62 23.08 -17.34
CA PRO A 169 -10.44 22.77 -16.55
C PRO A 169 -10.38 23.64 -15.27
N PRO A 170 -9.92 23.10 -14.14
CA PRO A 170 -9.75 23.88 -12.92
C PRO A 170 -8.57 24.87 -13.04
N LYS A 171 -8.66 25.99 -12.30
CA LYS A 171 -7.57 27.00 -12.23
C LYS A 171 -6.27 26.46 -11.63
N LYS A 172 -6.36 25.47 -10.72
CA LYS A 172 -5.20 24.78 -10.14
C LYS A 172 -4.92 23.50 -10.93
N THR A 173 -3.65 23.25 -11.24
CA THR A 173 -3.22 22.18 -12.16
C THR A 173 -2.76 20.90 -11.47
N THR A 174 -2.70 20.85 -10.13
CA THR A 174 -2.27 19.64 -9.42
C THR A 174 -3.26 18.49 -9.64
N LEU A 175 -2.77 17.25 -9.63
CA LEU A 175 -3.61 16.07 -9.82
C LEU A 175 -4.73 15.99 -8.77
N ALA A 176 -4.44 16.32 -7.52
CA ALA A 176 -5.44 16.38 -6.45
C ALA A 176 -6.52 17.44 -6.77
N ALA A 177 -6.14 18.64 -7.19
CA ALA A 177 -7.11 19.69 -7.54
C ALA A 177 -7.98 19.30 -8.74
N LYS A 178 -7.38 18.68 -9.76
CA LYS A 178 -8.09 18.11 -10.91
C LYS A 178 -9.11 17.06 -10.49
N ALA A 179 -8.69 16.09 -9.68
CA ALA A 179 -9.56 15.01 -9.22
C ALA A 179 -10.72 15.53 -8.36
N GLN A 180 -10.46 16.48 -7.46
CA GLN A 180 -11.49 17.13 -6.65
C GLN A 180 -12.46 17.96 -7.49
N HIS A 181 -11.99 18.57 -8.58
CA HIS A 181 -12.87 19.28 -9.51
C HIS A 181 -13.83 18.29 -10.18
N VAL A 182 -13.31 17.21 -10.77
CA VAL A 182 -14.11 16.15 -11.40
C VAL A 182 -15.12 15.55 -10.43
N ALA A 183 -14.72 15.25 -9.18
CA ALA A 183 -15.63 14.71 -8.17
C ALA A 183 -16.79 15.66 -7.84
N ARG A 184 -16.56 16.98 -7.84
CA ARG A 184 -17.63 17.96 -7.65
C ARG A 184 -18.58 18.02 -8.85
N GLU A 185 -18.07 17.86 -10.07
CA GLU A 185 -18.91 17.76 -11.27
C GLU A 185 -19.78 16.49 -11.22
N PHE A 186 -19.22 15.33 -10.86
CA PHE A 186 -20.02 14.10 -10.65
C PHE A 186 -21.11 14.25 -9.60
N LYS A 187 -20.89 15.07 -8.56
CA LYS A 187 -21.94 15.39 -7.59
C LYS A 187 -23.04 16.25 -8.20
N LYS A 188 -22.72 17.20 -9.08
CA LYS A 188 -23.71 18.01 -9.80
C LYS A 188 -24.53 17.16 -10.77
N GLU A 189 -23.88 16.19 -11.41
CA GLU A 189 -24.48 15.19 -12.32
C GLU A 189 -25.23 14.07 -11.57
N ALA A 190 -25.36 14.14 -10.24
CA ALA A 190 -25.97 13.12 -9.37
C ALA A 190 -25.33 11.71 -9.41
N SER A 191 -24.16 11.56 -10.04
CA SER A 191 -23.36 10.33 -10.05
C SER A 191 -22.64 10.07 -8.71
N PHE A 192 -22.43 11.13 -7.92
CA PHE A 192 -21.90 11.12 -6.55
C PHE A 192 -22.92 11.65 -5.56
N THR A 193 -23.11 10.94 -4.44
CA THR A 193 -23.82 11.47 -3.27
C THR A 193 -22.94 12.50 -2.54
N GLN A 194 -23.56 13.36 -1.72
CA GLN A 194 -22.80 14.32 -0.90
C GLN A 194 -21.79 13.60 0.02
N LYS A 195 -22.20 12.48 0.64
CA LYS A 195 -21.35 11.67 1.50
C LYS A 195 -20.12 11.13 0.75
N GLU A 196 -20.31 10.64 -0.47
CA GLU A 196 -19.21 10.13 -1.30
C GLU A 196 -18.23 11.24 -1.69
N LEU A 197 -18.75 12.43 -2.01
CA LEU A 197 -17.90 13.60 -2.24
C LEU A 197 -17.11 13.97 -1.00
N ASP A 198 -17.73 14.03 0.19
CA ASP A 198 -17.05 14.39 1.44
C ASP A 198 -15.95 13.38 1.80
N ASP A 199 -16.23 12.08 1.64
CA ASP A 199 -15.24 11.02 1.82
C ASP A 199 -14.09 11.14 0.81
N PHE A 200 -14.38 11.42 -0.47
CA PHE A 200 -13.36 11.63 -1.50
C PHE A 200 -12.49 12.85 -1.20
N LEU A 201 -13.09 13.98 -0.80
CA LEU A 201 -12.37 15.20 -0.45
C LEU A 201 -11.46 14.99 0.77
N ARG A 202 -11.92 14.22 1.77
CA ARG A 202 -11.11 13.85 2.94
C ARG A 202 -9.86 13.07 2.55
N VAL A 203 -9.99 12.08 1.65
CA VAL A 203 -8.89 11.22 1.20
C VAL A 203 -7.98 11.89 0.17
N THR A 204 -8.40 13.01 -0.44
CA THR A 204 -7.56 13.76 -1.39
C THR A 204 -6.87 14.99 -0.79
N ASN A 205 -7.36 15.53 0.34
CA ASN A 205 -6.77 16.71 1.00
C ASN A 205 -5.79 16.38 2.13
N ASN A 206 -5.81 15.17 2.66
CA ASN A 206 -4.85 14.80 3.68
C ASN A 206 -3.49 14.53 3.00
N THR A 207 -2.42 15.09 3.55
CA THR A 207 -1.05 14.92 3.05
C THR A 207 -0.24 13.98 3.94
N ASN A 208 -0.76 13.61 5.11
CA ASN A 208 -0.02 12.91 6.16
C ASN A 208 -0.38 11.42 6.29
N SER A 209 -1.24 10.87 5.43
CA SER A 209 -1.54 9.44 5.43
C SER A 209 -1.04 8.71 4.17
N PRO A 210 -0.72 7.41 4.30
CA PRO A 210 -0.30 6.58 3.18
C PRO A 210 -1.47 6.12 2.31
N ARG A 211 -2.71 6.50 2.65
CA ARG A 211 -3.92 6.16 1.92
C ARG A 211 -4.45 7.33 1.08
N GLU A 212 -3.57 8.25 0.72
CA GLU A 212 -3.90 9.42 -0.09
C GLU A 212 -3.22 9.39 -1.45
N LEU A 213 -3.79 10.13 -2.40
CA LEU A 213 -3.22 10.38 -3.72
C LEU A 213 -1.77 10.90 -3.65
N GLU A 214 -1.46 11.70 -2.62
CA GLU A 214 -0.10 12.20 -2.36
C GLU A 214 0.89 11.09 -2.01
N ALA A 215 0.42 9.98 -1.43
CA ALA A 215 1.28 8.81 -1.19
C ALA A 215 1.78 8.19 -2.49
N LEU A 216 0.93 8.16 -3.53
CA LEU A 216 1.32 7.71 -4.86
C LEU A 216 2.36 8.65 -5.48
N HIS A 217 2.20 9.96 -5.31
CA HIS A 217 3.19 10.95 -5.74
C HIS A 217 4.54 10.75 -5.03
N ARG A 218 4.56 10.63 -3.69
CA ARG A 218 5.78 10.37 -2.92
C ARG A 218 6.53 9.12 -3.36
N THR A 219 5.81 8.07 -3.77
CA THR A 219 6.43 6.82 -4.22
C THR A 219 7.19 6.97 -5.55
N VAL A 220 6.81 7.96 -6.37
CA VAL A 220 7.52 8.27 -7.62
C VAL A 220 8.75 9.14 -7.37
N HIS A 221 8.69 10.07 -6.41
CA HIS A 221 9.70 11.12 -6.23
C HIS A 221 10.63 10.94 -5.03
N SER A 222 10.32 10.03 -4.11
CA SER A 222 11.19 9.72 -2.97
C SER A 222 11.88 8.38 -3.18
N SER A 223 13.21 8.36 -3.03
CA SER A 223 14.03 7.14 -3.05
C SER A 223 13.74 6.19 -1.86
N SER A 224 12.96 6.64 -0.87
CA SER A 224 12.71 5.92 0.37
C SER A 224 11.23 5.60 0.64
N ALA A 225 10.31 6.18 -0.13
CA ALA A 225 8.89 5.97 0.08
C ALA A 225 8.43 4.63 -0.52
N SER A 226 7.64 3.88 0.24
CA SER A 226 7.03 2.63 -0.21
C SER A 226 5.62 2.50 0.36
N ILE A 227 4.70 2.01 -0.47
CA ILE A 227 3.31 1.74 -0.09
C ILE A 227 3.13 0.23 0.01
N ALA A 228 2.84 -0.24 1.22
CA ALA A 228 2.56 -1.64 1.46
C ALA A 228 1.27 -2.08 0.74
N LYS A 229 1.22 -3.34 0.30
CA LYS A 229 0.04 -3.95 -0.34
C LYS A 229 -1.31 -3.62 0.32
N PRO A 230 -1.49 -3.71 1.65
CA PRO A 230 -2.78 -3.40 2.27
C PRO A 230 -3.23 -1.95 2.07
N ASP A 231 -2.28 -1.02 1.99
CA ASP A 231 -2.58 0.40 1.78
C ASP A 231 -2.90 0.68 0.31
N LEU A 232 -2.22 0.02 -0.64
CA LEU A 232 -2.57 0.07 -2.07
C LEU A 232 -3.97 -0.49 -2.35
N VAL A 233 -4.33 -1.60 -1.71
CA VAL A 233 -5.67 -2.18 -1.81
C VAL A 233 -6.72 -1.23 -1.23
N ALA A 234 -6.44 -0.61 -0.08
CA ALA A 234 -7.34 0.36 0.52
C ALA A 234 -7.51 1.60 -0.38
N LEU A 235 -6.42 2.13 -0.93
CA LEU A 235 -6.42 3.22 -1.90
C LEU A 235 -7.30 2.90 -3.11
N TRP A 236 -7.09 1.72 -3.72
CA TRP A 236 -7.94 1.28 -4.83
C TRP A 236 -9.41 1.30 -4.45
N ASN A 237 -9.77 0.64 -3.35
CA ASN A 237 -11.17 0.52 -2.94
C ASN A 237 -11.80 1.90 -2.67
N SER A 238 -11.03 2.88 -2.20
CA SER A 238 -11.50 4.27 -2.00
C SER A 238 -11.72 5.03 -3.31
N TYR A 239 -11.02 4.68 -4.38
CA TYR A 239 -11.07 5.38 -5.66
C TYR A 239 -11.77 4.62 -6.78
N GLU A 240 -12.09 3.35 -6.60
CA GLU A 240 -12.69 2.47 -7.61
C GLU A 240 -13.92 3.09 -8.26
N LYS A 241 -14.92 3.48 -7.47
CA LYS A 241 -16.13 4.13 -8.00
C LYS A 241 -15.81 5.40 -8.78
N PHE A 242 -14.93 6.25 -8.25
CA PHE A 242 -14.52 7.49 -8.91
C PHE A 242 -13.84 7.23 -10.26
N LEU A 243 -12.93 6.26 -10.31
CA LEU A 243 -12.20 5.91 -11.52
C LEU A 243 -13.12 5.30 -12.57
N LEU A 244 -14.07 4.45 -12.17
CA LEU A 244 -15.08 3.92 -13.08
C LEU A 244 -15.95 5.04 -13.68
N LEU A 245 -16.39 6.01 -12.87
CA LEU A 245 -17.12 7.18 -13.36
C LEU A 245 -16.29 8.04 -14.32
N CYS A 246 -14.97 8.16 -14.09
CA CYS A 246 -14.10 8.86 -15.04
C CYS A 246 -14.04 8.19 -16.41
N LEU A 247 -14.27 6.88 -16.49
CA LEU A 247 -14.28 6.11 -17.74
C LEU A 247 -15.66 6.00 -18.37
N GLY A 248 -16.71 6.24 -17.59
CA GLY A 248 -18.09 6.23 -18.04
C GLY A 248 -18.37 7.30 -19.09
N ASN A 249 -19.38 7.02 -19.91
CA ASN A 249 -19.89 7.95 -20.91
C ASN A 249 -20.94 8.88 -20.26
N ASN A 250 -20.49 9.68 -19.28
CA ASN A 250 -21.31 10.74 -18.66
C ASN A 250 -21.08 12.08 -19.37
#